data_AF-A0A534N2H6-F1
#
_entry.id   AF-A0A534N2H6-F1
#
_cell.length_a   1.000
_cell.length_b   1.000
_cell.length_c   1.000
_cell.angle_alpha   90.00
_cell.angle_beta   90.00
_cell.angle_gamma   90.00
#
_symmetry.space_group_name_H-M   'P 1'
#
loop_
_entity.id
_entity.type
_entity.pdbx_description
1 polymer ?
#
loop_
_entity_poly.entity_id
_entity_poly.type
_entity_poly.pdbx_seq_one_letter_code
_entity_poly.pdbx_strand_id
1 'polypeptide(L)'
;MEVILGPFHPHLEDALVEETLRYKEEDLLSPLLILVPSNSLRRRIKVLLAEERQLSLLNFHILTFHQLSLRLLKERYGAQVQPLQDNSLLEEILRQIIRMGLPGTAPFAGLEGKAGGCAALWQTLRDLKDGIVNPITALEATRSDLFGEET
;
A
#
# COMPACT_ATOMS: atom_id res chain seq x y z
N MET A 1 -19.33 13.74 7.01
CA MET A 1 -18.50 12.52 6.98
C MET A 1 -19.12 11.58 7.98
N GLU A 2 -19.81 10.55 7.49
CA GLU A 2 -20.44 9.54 8.33
C GLU A 2 -19.46 8.37 8.53
N VAL A 3 -19.34 7.89 9.76
CA VAL A 3 -18.44 6.79 10.10
C VAL A 3 -19.28 5.68 10.71
N ILE A 4 -19.37 4.55 10.00
CA ILE A 4 -20.14 3.39 10.43
C ILE A 4 -19.16 2.37 11.01
N LEU A 5 -19.42 1.94 12.24
CA LEU A 5 -18.60 0.97 12.97
C LEU A 5 -19.46 -0.25 13.33
N GLY A 6 -18.85 -1.43 13.33
CA GLY A 6 -19.53 -2.66 13.67
C GLY A 6 -18.75 -3.89 13.22
N PRO A 7 -19.29 -5.10 13.49
CA PRO A 7 -18.71 -6.32 12.95
C PRO A 7 -18.76 -6.30 11.42
N PHE A 8 -17.73 -6.88 10.79
CA PHE A 8 -17.64 -6.90 9.33
C PHE A 8 -18.89 -7.52 8.68
N HIS A 9 -19.28 -8.70 9.13
CA HIS A 9 -20.48 -9.39 8.68
C HIS A 9 -21.48 -9.57 9.84
N PRO A 10 -22.80 -9.39 9.61
CA PRO A 10 -23.40 -8.82 8.40
C PRO A 10 -23.42 -7.28 8.39
N HIS A 11 -23.17 -6.64 9.55
CA HIS A 11 -23.50 -5.24 9.77
C HIS A 11 -22.83 -4.26 8.80
N LEU A 12 -21.50 -4.31 8.63
CA LEU A 12 -20.84 -3.39 7.71
C LEU A 12 -21.12 -3.72 6.24
N GLU A 13 -21.38 -4.99 5.91
CA GLU A 13 -21.79 -5.40 4.57
C GLU A 13 -23.17 -4.83 4.22
N ASP A 14 -24.13 -4.92 5.14
CA ASP A 14 -25.48 -4.39 4.95
C ASP A 14 -25.47 -2.85 4.87
N ALA A 15 -24.75 -2.20 5.78
CA ALA A 15 -24.58 -0.75 5.76
C ALA A 15 -23.96 -0.26 4.44
N LEU A 16 -22.96 -0.97 3.90
CA LEU A 16 -22.36 -0.63 2.60
C LEU A 16 -23.39 -0.72 1.47
N VAL A 17 -24.22 -1.77 1.47
CA VAL A 17 -25.26 -1.98 0.46
C VAL A 17 -26.32 -0.88 0.53
N GLU A 18 -26.78 -0.55 1.74
CA GLU A 18 -27.76 0.50 1.97
C GLU A 18 -27.26 1.89 1.54
N GLU A 19 -26.02 2.25 1.87
CA GLU A 19 -25.40 3.50 1.41
C GLU A 19 -25.23 3.52 -0.12
N THR A 20 -24.84 2.39 -0.69
CA THR A 20 -24.68 2.24 -2.14
C THR A 20 -26.01 2.47 -2.87
N LEU A 21 -27.09 1.89 -2.37
CA LEU A 21 -28.43 2.05 -2.92
C LEU A 21 -28.89 3.50 -2.82
N ARG A 22 -28.79 4.11 -1.64
CA ARG A 22 -29.14 5.52 -1.42
C ARG A 22 -28.40 6.45 -2.38
N TYR A 23 -27.10 6.25 -2.59
CA TYR A 23 -26.33 7.06 -3.54
C TYR A 23 -26.79 6.88 -5.00
N LYS A 24 -27.19 5.67 -5.37
CA LYS A 24 -27.60 5.31 -6.74
C LYS A 24 -29.07 5.59 -7.06
N GLU A 25 -29.90 5.84 -6.04
CA GLU A 25 -31.32 6.18 -6.20
C GLU A 25 -31.52 7.47 -7.01
N GLU A 26 -30.66 8.47 -6.81
CA GLU A 26 -30.76 9.76 -7.51
C GLU A 26 -30.30 9.66 -8.98
N ASP A 27 -29.24 8.90 -9.25
CA ASP A 27 -28.73 8.65 -10.60
C ASP A 27 -28.00 7.29 -10.67
N LEU A 28 -28.55 6.36 -11.45
CA LEU A 28 -27.98 5.04 -11.67
C LEU A 28 -26.58 5.10 -12.35
N LEU A 29 -26.31 6.16 -13.13
CA LEU A 29 -25.05 6.37 -13.84
C LEU A 29 -24.00 7.11 -13.01
N SER A 30 -24.33 7.59 -11.81
CA SER A 30 -23.38 8.29 -10.95
C SER A 30 -22.15 7.41 -10.67
N PRO A 31 -20.90 7.89 -10.85
CA PRO A 31 -19.72 7.09 -10.56
C PRO A 31 -19.59 6.88 -9.05
N LEU A 32 -19.30 5.64 -8.63
CA LEU A 32 -19.05 5.29 -7.23
C LEU A 32 -17.71 4.56 -7.09
N LEU A 33 -16.81 5.11 -6.28
CA LEU A 33 -15.52 4.51 -5.94
C LEU A 33 -15.60 3.86 -4.55
N ILE A 34 -15.38 2.55 -4.48
CA ILE A 34 -15.26 1.80 -3.24
C ILE A 34 -13.80 1.39 -3.07
N LEU A 35 -13.15 1.91 -2.05
CA LEU A 35 -11.74 1.65 -1.76
C LEU A 35 -11.62 0.58 -0.66
N VAL A 36 -10.88 -0.49 -0.96
CA VAL A 36 -10.71 -1.62 -0.03
C VAL A 36 -9.23 -1.95 0.19
N PRO A 37 -8.84 -2.45 1.38
CA PRO A 37 -7.45 -2.69 1.71
C PRO A 37 -6.84 -3.87 0.94
N SER A 38 -7.64 -4.84 0.48
CA SER A 38 -7.13 -6.08 -0.12
C SER A 38 -7.93 -6.57 -1.32
N ASN A 39 -7.29 -7.38 -2.16
CA ASN A 39 -7.96 -8.05 -3.28
C ASN A 39 -9.01 -9.07 -2.81
N SER A 40 -8.79 -9.71 -1.66
CA SER A 40 -9.77 -10.62 -1.05
C SER A 40 -11.05 -9.87 -0.71
N LEU A 41 -10.94 -8.70 -0.06
CA LEU A 41 -12.11 -7.89 0.26
C LEU A 41 -12.78 -7.35 -1.00
N ARG A 42 -11.99 -6.88 -1.97
CA ARG A 42 -12.50 -6.47 -3.29
C ARG A 42 -13.35 -7.55 -3.95
N ARG A 43 -12.91 -8.81 -3.90
CA ARG A 43 -13.66 -9.95 -4.43
C ARG A 43 -14.94 -10.18 -3.63
N ARG A 44 -14.87 -10.17 -2.30
CA ARG A 44 -16.04 -10.31 -1.42
C ARG A 44 -17.10 -9.25 -1.73
N ILE A 45 -16.72 -7.98 -1.83
CA ILE A 45 -17.67 -6.89 -2.14
C ILE A 45 -18.32 -7.07 -3.52
N LYS A 46 -17.59 -7.55 -4.52
CA LYS A 46 -18.18 -7.85 -5.84
C LYS A 46 -19.25 -8.94 -5.75
N VAL A 47 -18.98 -10.02 -5.01
CA VAL A 47 -19.93 -11.12 -4.79
C VAL A 47 -21.14 -10.61 -4.01
N LEU A 48 -20.91 -9.88 -2.92
CA LEU A 48 -21.97 -9.26 -2.11
C LEU A 48 -22.90 -8.41 -2.97
N LEU A 49 -22.36 -7.47 -3.75
CA LEU A 49 -23.17 -6.53 -4.53
C LEU A 49 -23.86 -7.22 -5.72
N ALA A 50 -23.13 -7.99 -6.53
CA ALA A 50 -23.66 -8.52 -7.79
C ALA A 50 -24.42 -9.84 -7.64
N GLU A 51 -23.94 -10.76 -6.80
CA GLU A 51 -24.53 -12.10 -6.68
C GLU A 51 -25.54 -12.17 -5.53
N GLU A 52 -25.17 -11.71 -4.33
CA GLU A 52 -26.01 -11.84 -3.14
C GLU A 52 -27.13 -10.79 -3.10
N ARG A 53 -26.85 -9.56 -3.53
CA ARG A 53 -27.80 -8.44 -3.53
C ARG A 53 -28.34 -8.08 -4.92
N GLN A 54 -27.88 -8.75 -5.97
CA GLN A 54 -28.35 -8.58 -7.38
C GLN A 54 -28.29 -7.13 -7.89
N LEU A 55 -27.32 -6.35 -7.42
CA LEU A 55 -27.14 -4.96 -7.83
C LEU A 55 -26.33 -4.85 -9.12
N SER A 56 -26.71 -3.88 -9.95
CA SER A 56 -25.93 -3.52 -11.14
C SER A 56 -24.63 -2.82 -10.73
N LEU A 57 -23.50 -3.34 -11.18
CA LEU A 57 -22.18 -2.73 -10.96
C LEU A 57 -21.86 -1.60 -11.96
N LEU A 58 -22.89 -0.99 -12.57
CA LEU A 58 -22.71 0.07 -13.54
C LEU A 58 -22.05 1.31 -12.90
N ASN A 59 -20.93 1.75 -13.49
CA ASN A 59 -20.09 2.84 -12.97
C ASN A 59 -19.59 2.63 -11.53
N PHE A 60 -19.40 1.37 -11.11
CA PHE A 60 -18.67 1.04 -9.88
C PHE A 60 -17.17 0.90 -10.16
N HIS A 61 -16.39 1.50 -9.28
CA HIS A 61 -14.94 1.37 -9.22
C HIS A 61 -14.56 0.78 -7.87
N ILE A 62 -14.51 -0.55 -7.78
CA ILE A 62 -14.06 -1.24 -6.57
C ILE A 62 -12.56 -1.51 -6.72
N LEU A 63 -11.73 -0.76 -6.00
CA LEU A 63 -10.28 -0.72 -6.17
C LEU A 63 -9.56 -0.90 -4.83
N THR A 64 -8.33 -1.39 -4.89
CA THR A 64 -7.37 -1.23 -3.78
C THR A 64 -6.60 0.07 -3.89
N PHE A 65 -5.97 0.54 -2.81
CA PHE A 65 -5.08 1.71 -2.86
C PHE A 65 -4.01 1.59 -3.95
N HIS A 66 -3.42 0.40 -4.11
CA HIS A 66 -2.47 0.12 -5.19
C HIS A 66 -3.10 0.28 -6.59
N GLN A 67 -4.33 -0.20 -6.81
CA GLN A 67 -4.99 -0.04 -8.11
C GLN A 67 -5.40 1.40 -8.38
N LEU A 68 -5.86 2.11 -7.35
CA LEU A 68 -6.20 3.53 -7.43
C LEU A 68 -4.95 4.35 -7.77
N SER A 69 -3.82 4.12 -7.10
CA SER A 69 -2.58 4.85 -7.38
C SER A 69 -2.08 4.60 -8.79
N LEU A 70 -2.10 3.36 -9.28
CA LEU A 70 -1.75 3.05 -10.67
C LEU A 70 -2.66 3.77 -11.68
N ARG A 71 -3.96 3.85 -11.40
CA ARG A 71 -4.92 4.56 -12.27
C ARG A 71 -4.62 6.06 -12.30
N LEU A 72 -4.40 6.68 -11.15
CA LEU A 72 -4.05 8.10 -11.05
C LEU A 72 -2.72 8.42 -11.73
N LEU A 73 -1.71 7.55 -11.58
CA LEU A 73 -0.43 7.68 -12.26
C LEU A 73 -0.60 7.59 -13.78
N LYS A 74 -1.42 6.64 -14.26
CA LYS A 74 -1.71 6.49 -15.68
C LYS A 74 -2.48 7.70 -16.24
N GLU A 75 -3.40 8.26 -15.47
CA GLU A 75 -4.12 9.48 -15.86
C GLU A 75 -3.18 10.70 -15.94
N ARG A 76 -2.22 10.81 -15.02
CA ARG A 76 -1.27 11.94 -14.97
C ARG A 76 -0.13 11.84 -15.99
N TYR A 77 0.45 10.65 -16.16
CA TYR A 77 1.68 10.44 -16.93
C TYR A 77 1.46 9.60 -18.21
N GLY A 78 0.24 9.14 -18.48
CA GLY A 78 -0.08 8.35 -19.66
C GLY A 78 0.64 7.00 -19.70
N ALA A 79 1.15 6.63 -20.88
CA ALA A 79 1.90 5.38 -21.07
C ALA A 79 3.34 5.41 -20.49
N GLN A 80 3.76 6.52 -19.88
CA GLN A 80 5.11 6.69 -19.33
C GLN A 80 5.23 6.21 -17.87
N VAL A 81 4.17 5.62 -17.30
CA VAL A 81 4.25 5.04 -15.96
C VAL A 81 5.25 3.90 -15.96
N GLN A 82 6.38 4.09 -15.28
CA GLN A 82 7.35 3.04 -15.09
C GLN A 82 6.72 1.92 -14.25
N PRO A 83 6.93 0.65 -14.61
CA PRO A 83 6.46 -0.47 -13.81
C PRO A 83 7.08 -0.39 -12.41
N LEU A 84 6.30 -0.80 -11.40
CA LEU A 84 6.83 -1.00 -10.06
C LEU A 84 7.97 -2.01 -10.16
N GLN A 85 9.14 -1.63 -9.64
CA GLN A 85 10.29 -2.52 -9.66
C GLN A 85 10.07 -3.66 -8.68
N ASP A 86 10.48 -4.85 -9.10
CA ASP A 86 10.40 -6.04 -8.25
C ASP A 86 11.33 -5.88 -7.04
N ASN A 87 10.90 -6.40 -5.89
CA ASN A 87 11.70 -6.41 -4.67
C ASN A 87 13.04 -7.10 -4.90
N SER A 88 13.06 -8.16 -5.72
CA SER A 88 14.29 -8.89 -6.06
C SER A 88 15.35 -8.00 -6.72
N LEU A 89 14.92 -7.07 -7.58
CA LEU A 89 15.79 -6.12 -8.25
C LEU A 89 16.31 -5.08 -7.25
N LEU A 90 15.44 -4.57 -6.38
CA LEU A 90 15.83 -3.58 -5.34
C LEU A 90 16.80 -4.19 -4.32
N GLU A 91 16.58 -5.45 -3.95
CA GLU A 91 17.51 -6.23 -3.12
C GLU A 91 18.87 -6.39 -3.79
N GLU A 92 18.91 -6.63 -5.10
CA GLU A 92 20.17 -6.74 -5.84
C GLU A 92 20.87 -5.38 -5.98
N ILE A 93 20.13 -4.29 -6.22
CA ILE A 93 20.69 -2.93 -6.19
C ILE A 93 21.35 -2.66 -4.83
N LEU A 94 20.67 -2.99 -3.73
CA LEU A 94 21.24 -2.85 -2.38
C LEU A 94 22.50 -3.70 -2.21
N ARG A 95 22.49 -4.94 -2.70
CA ARG A 95 23.68 -5.81 -2.68
C ARG A 95 24.86 -5.15 -3.41
N GLN A 96 24.62 -4.57 -4.58
CA GLN A 96 25.68 -3.91 -5.36
C GLN A 96 26.16 -2.62 -4.68
N ILE A 97 25.28 -1.82 -4.09
CA ILE A 97 25.63 -0.63 -3.31
C ILE A 97 26.58 -0.99 -2.16
N ILE A 98 26.31 -2.08 -1.43
CA ILE A 98 27.18 -2.55 -0.35
C ILE A 98 28.53 -3.02 -0.91
N ARG A 99 28.52 -3.83 -1.98
CA ARG A 99 29.75 -4.33 -2.64
C ARG A 99 30.64 -3.22 -3.18
N MET A 100 30.06 -2.14 -3.70
CA MET A 100 30.79 -1.00 -4.23
C MET A 100 31.41 -0.13 -3.13
N GLY A 101 31.08 -0.38 -1.86
CA GLY A 101 31.65 0.37 -0.74
C GLY A 101 31.27 1.86 -0.76
N LEU A 102 30.06 2.19 -1.20
CA LEU A 102 29.59 3.58 -1.23
C LEU A 102 29.62 4.20 0.19
N PRO A 103 29.75 5.53 0.32
CA PRO A 103 29.77 6.19 1.62
C PRO A 103 28.56 5.80 2.47
N GLY A 104 28.81 5.40 3.73
CA GLY A 104 27.76 4.97 4.66
C GLY A 104 27.41 3.49 4.61
N THR A 105 27.99 2.68 3.71
CA THR A 105 27.70 1.23 3.64
C THR A 105 28.61 0.36 4.51
N ALA A 106 29.68 0.93 5.09
CA ALA A 106 30.65 0.21 5.91
C ALA A 106 30.02 -0.64 7.05
N PRO A 107 28.98 -0.20 7.78
CA PRO A 107 28.32 -1.01 8.81
C PRO A 107 27.61 -2.26 8.25
N PHE A 108 27.32 -2.28 6.96
CA PHE A 108 26.61 -3.37 6.28
C PHE A 108 27.55 -4.29 5.50
N ALA A 109 28.87 -4.09 5.58
CA ALA A 109 29.84 -4.95 4.93
C ALA A 109 29.70 -6.42 5.37
N GLY A 110 29.70 -7.35 4.41
CA GLY A 110 29.49 -8.77 4.64
C GLY A 110 28.00 -9.19 4.65
N LEU A 111 27.05 -8.25 4.66
CA LEU A 111 25.62 -8.55 4.55
C LEU A 111 25.27 -9.09 3.15
N GLU A 112 26.00 -8.67 2.12
CA GLU A 112 25.86 -9.12 0.74
C GLU A 112 26.17 -10.61 0.54
N GLY A 113 26.90 -11.23 1.47
CA GLY A 113 27.23 -12.66 1.46
C GLY A 113 26.29 -13.53 2.29
N LYS A 114 25.45 -12.92 3.14
CA LYS A 114 24.51 -13.63 4.01
C LYS A 114 23.22 -13.95 3.28
N ALA A 115 22.73 -15.18 3.42
CA ALA A 115 21.41 -15.55 2.91
C ALA A 115 20.33 -14.66 3.55
N GLY A 116 19.54 -13.97 2.73
CA GLY A 116 18.48 -13.07 3.19
C GLY A 116 18.94 -11.72 3.77
N GLY A 117 20.24 -11.43 3.82
CA GLY A 117 20.76 -10.19 4.42
C GLY A 117 20.25 -8.92 3.75
N CYS A 118 20.40 -8.83 2.42
CA CYS A 118 19.90 -7.69 1.64
C CYS A 118 18.36 -7.60 1.64
N ALA A 119 17.67 -8.74 1.72
CA ALA A 119 16.20 -8.79 1.81
C ALA A 119 15.71 -8.17 3.13
N ALA A 120 16.36 -8.49 4.26
CA ALA A 120 16.02 -7.92 5.56
C ALA A 120 16.28 -6.39 5.60
N LEU A 121 17.39 -5.94 5.03
CA LEU A 121 17.69 -4.50 4.92
C LEU A 121 16.66 -3.79 4.04
N TRP A 122 16.26 -4.40 2.93
CA TRP A 122 15.21 -3.85 2.06
C TRP A 122 13.87 -3.71 2.79
N GLN A 123 13.45 -4.71 3.58
CA GLN A 123 12.23 -4.60 4.38
C GLN A 123 12.32 -3.44 5.39
N THR A 124 13.46 -3.27 6.05
CA THR A 124 13.64 -2.16 7.00
C THR A 124 13.51 -0.79 6.29
N LEU A 125 14.12 -0.63 5.12
CA LEU A 125 13.97 0.60 4.32
C LEU A 125 12.53 0.82 3.87
N ARG A 126 11.81 -0.25 3.55
CA ARG A 126 10.40 -0.19 3.20
C ARG A 126 9.55 0.24 4.39
N ASP A 127 9.77 -0.32 5.58
CA ASP A 127 9.03 0.04 6.78
C ASP A 127 9.23 1.53 7.14
N LEU A 128 10.47 2.04 7.03
CA LEU A 128 10.76 3.47 7.22
C LEU A 128 10.03 4.34 6.20
N LYS A 129 9.99 3.92 4.94
CA LYS A 129 9.27 4.64 3.89
C LYS A 129 7.75 4.62 4.12
N ASP A 130 7.19 3.47 4.46
CA ASP A 130 5.76 3.30 4.72
C ASP A 130 5.33 4.05 5.99
N GLY A 131 6.24 4.17 6.97
CA GLY A 131 6.10 5.02 8.15
C GLY A 131 6.31 6.53 7.89
N ILE A 132 6.56 6.94 6.65
CA ILE A 132 6.80 8.35 6.26
C ILE A 132 7.97 8.96 7.07
N VAL A 133 8.96 8.16 7.41
CA VAL A 133 10.11 8.60 8.19
C VAL A 133 11.01 9.46 7.29
N ASN A 134 11.24 10.71 7.69
CA ASN A 134 12.20 11.58 7.02
C ASN A 134 13.63 11.10 7.33
N PRO A 135 14.46 10.77 6.31
CA PRO A 135 15.81 10.26 6.54
C PRO A 135 16.72 11.22 7.33
N ILE A 136 16.60 12.53 7.11
CA ILE A 136 17.42 13.54 7.79
C ILE A 136 17.04 13.57 9.28
N THR A 137 15.75 13.65 9.56
CA THR A 137 15.23 13.64 10.94
C THR A 137 15.58 12.33 11.66
N ALA A 138 15.50 11.19 10.98
CA ALA A 138 15.90 9.90 11.55
C ALA A 138 17.40 9.88 11.91
N LEU A 139 18.27 10.41 11.04
CA LEU A 139 19.70 10.49 11.31
C LEU A 139 20.02 11.46 12.46
N GLU A 140 19.32 12.59 12.57
CA GLU A 140 19.45 13.50 13.71
C GLU A 140 19.02 12.82 15.02
N ALA A 141 17.92 12.07 15.00
CA ALA A 141 17.45 11.32 16.16
C ALA A 141 18.46 10.25 16.61
N THR A 142 19.19 9.61 15.69
CA THR A 142 20.27 8.68 16.04
C THR A 142 21.51 9.35 16.63
N ARG A 143 21.66 10.66 16.45
CA ARG A 143 22.79 11.45 16.99
C ARG A 143 22.46 12.10 18.33
N SER A 144 21.19 12.32 18.62
CA SER A 144 20.74 12.64 19.98
C SER A 144 20.80 11.37 20.84
N ASP A 145 21.16 11.51 22.12
CA ASP A 145 21.23 10.44 23.14
C ASP A 145 19.86 9.76 23.45
N LEU A 146 18.90 9.80 22.52
CA LEU A 146 17.58 9.19 22.63
C LEU A 146 17.61 7.66 22.50
N PHE A 147 18.65 7.11 21.87
CA PHE A 147 18.93 5.68 21.86
C PHE A 147 20.06 5.43 22.86
N GLY A 148 19.71 5.31 24.14
CA GLY A 148 20.67 5.05 25.21
C GLY A 148 21.49 3.79 24.93
N GLU A 149 22.76 3.80 25.33
CA GLU A 149 23.63 2.63 25.32
C GLU A 149 23.05 1.56 26.27
N GLU A 150 22.41 0.53 25.72
CA GLU A 150 22.20 -0.71 26.50
C GLU A 150 23.58 -1.40 26.61
N THR A 151 24.23 -1.17 27.75
CA THR A 151 25.41 -1.90 28.26
C THR A 151 25.14 -3.38 28.47
#